data_AF-A0A9E5IX21-F1
#
_entry.id   AF-A0A9E5IX21-F1
#
_cell.length_a   1.000
_cell.length_b   1.000
_cell.length_c   1.000
_cell.angle_alpha   90.00
_cell.angle_beta   90.00
_cell.angle_gamma   90.00
#
_symmetry.space_group_name_H-M   'P 1'
#
loop_
_entity.id
_entity.type
_entity.pdbx_description
1 polymer ?
#
loop_
_entity_poly.entity_id
_entity_poly.type
_entity_poly.pdbx_seq_one_letter_code
_entity_poly.pdbx_strand_id
1 'polypeptide(L)'
;MFSSLLALRLIALLSLATQGSHLLNIGFLFISNLALLIRWRGAFNGGSDFMTLVVLTGLLIAQIVSDLAGPDLGWRAGFWYITIQSITSYFMSGSVKLLRREWRNGHAMTIFLNAAIHGPLSKDHWLRKPWLAALGSWAFIVWECLAPLALLDARLAVVFCLIAAVFHFLVFWFFGLNRFFWAWMATFPAIIWCAGQI
;
A
#
# COMPACT_ATOMS: atom_id res chain seq x y z
N MET A 1 -7.10 -8.77 -27.01
CA MET A 1 -7.67 -9.33 -25.75
C MET A 1 -7.20 -8.56 -24.51
N PHE A 2 -5.90 -8.46 -24.23
CA PHE A 2 -5.41 -7.71 -23.06
C PHE A 2 -5.63 -6.20 -23.15
N SER A 3 -5.36 -5.59 -24.33
CA SER A 3 -5.62 -4.16 -24.57
C SER A 3 -7.10 -3.80 -24.41
N SER A 4 -8.00 -4.70 -24.80
CA SER A 4 -9.44 -4.54 -24.61
C SER A 4 -9.81 -4.52 -23.11
N LEU A 5 -9.24 -5.43 -22.32
CA LEU A 5 -9.44 -5.43 -20.87
C LEU A 5 -8.91 -4.15 -20.21
N LEU A 6 -7.73 -3.66 -20.63
CA LEU A 6 -7.18 -2.40 -20.14
C LEU A 6 -8.07 -1.20 -20.48
N ALA A 7 -8.59 -1.13 -21.70
CA ALA A 7 -9.51 -0.09 -22.11
C ALA A 7 -10.81 -0.12 -21.29
N LEU A 8 -11.39 -1.31 -21.07
CA LEU A 8 -12.57 -1.47 -20.23
C LEU A 8 -12.31 -1.07 -18.77
N ARG A 9 -11.14 -1.42 -18.22
CA ARG A 9 -10.73 -0.98 -16.88
C ARG A 9 -10.53 0.53 -16.81
N LEU A 10 -9.99 1.15 -17.85
CA LEU A 10 -9.87 2.60 -17.92
C LEU A 10 -11.25 3.28 -17.93
N ILE A 11 -12.19 2.78 -18.75
CA ILE A 11 -13.57 3.28 -18.79
C ILE A 11 -14.24 3.14 -17.42
N ALA A 12 -14.09 1.98 -16.77
CA ALA A 12 -14.54 1.73 -15.41
C ALA A 12 -13.99 2.77 -14.41
N LEU A 13 -12.69 3.04 -14.44
CA LEU A 13 -12.07 4.05 -13.58
C LEU A 13 -12.56 5.48 -13.88
N LEU A 14 -12.75 5.85 -15.15
CA LEU A 14 -13.31 7.14 -15.53
C LEU A 14 -14.76 7.30 -15.08
N SER A 15 -15.56 6.24 -15.20
CA SER A 15 -16.92 6.20 -14.66
C SER A 15 -16.91 6.37 -13.14
N LEU A 16 -15.99 5.71 -12.42
CA LEU A 16 -15.85 5.88 -10.98
C LEU A 16 -15.50 7.33 -10.60
N ALA A 17 -14.61 7.98 -11.35
CA ALA A 17 -14.19 9.35 -11.08
C ALA A 17 -15.28 10.40 -11.37
N THR A 18 -16.18 10.13 -12.33
CA THR A 18 -17.19 11.11 -12.80
C THR A 18 -18.58 10.86 -12.24
N GLN A 19 -18.94 9.60 -11.98
CA GLN A 19 -20.28 9.18 -11.56
C GLN A 19 -20.29 8.56 -10.16
N GLY A 20 -19.10 8.40 -9.55
CA GLY A 20 -18.94 7.76 -8.26
C GLY A 20 -18.87 6.23 -8.34
N SER A 21 -18.62 5.62 -7.18
CA SER A 21 -18.55 4.16 -7.05
C SER A 21 -19.96 3.55 -7.05
N HIS A 22 -20.12 2.47 -7.79
CA HIS A 22 -21.32 1.62 -7.77
C HIS A 22 -20.91 0.15 -7.92
N LEU A 23 -21.78 -0.77 -7.48
CA LEU A 23 -21.48 -2.19 -7.36
C LEU A 23 -20.96 -2.83 -8.66
N LEU A 24 -21.58 -2.53 -9.81
CA LEU A 24 -21.17 -3.11 -11.09
C LEU A 24 -19.74 -2.74 -11.48
N ASN A 25 -19.38 -1.46 -11.31
CA ASN A 25 -18.06 -0.96 -11.68
C ASN A 25 -16.96 -1.52 -10.76
N ILE A 26 -17.19 -1.46 -9.44
CA ILE A 26 -16.26 -2.05 -8.47
C ILE A 26 -16.16 -3.57 -8.64
N GLY A 27 -17.29 -4.25 -8.84
CA GLY A 27 -17.33 -5.68 -9.12
C GLY A 27 -16.54 -6.05 -10.38
N PHE A 28 -16.69 -5.30 -11.46
CA PHE A 28 -15.90 -5.49 -12.68
C PHE A 28 -14.40 -5.30 -12.42
N LEU A 29 -14.00 -4.24 -11.73
CA LEU A 29 -12.59 -4.00 -11.39
C LEU A 29 -12.01 -5.13 -10.51
N PHE A 30 -12.77 -5.59 -9.52
CA PHE A 30 -12.40 -6.71 -8.64
C PHE A 30 -12.24 -8.03 -9.40
N ILE A 31 -13.27 -8.46 -10.13
CA ILE A 31 -13.26 -9.72 -10.88
C ILE A 31 -12.19 -9.72 -11.97
N SER A 32 -12.05 -8.62 -12.70
CA SER A 32 -10.97 -8.50 -13.68
C SER A 32 -9.58 -8.51 -13.02
N ASN A 33 -9.43 -7.99 -11.80
CA ASN A 33 -8.16 -8.09 -11.06
C ASN A 33 -7.86 -9.54 -10.65
N LEU A 34 -8.85 -10.27 -10.14
CA LEU A 34 -8.70 -11.70 -9.84
C LEU A 34 -8.34 -12.51 -11.08
N ALA A 35 -9.01 -12.26 -12.21
CA ALA A 35 -8.71 -12.92 -13.47
C ALA A 35 -7.27 -12.67 -13.94
N LEU A 36 -6.73 -11.45 -13.72
CA LEU A 36 -5.33 -11.15 -13.97
C LEU A 36 -4.41 -11.97 -13.07
N LEU A 37 -4.69 -12.05 -11.77
CA LEU A 37 -3.87 -12.83 -10.83
C LEU A 37 -3.89 -14.33 -11.18
N ILE A 38 -5.06 -14.88 -11.53
CA ILE A 38 -5.17 -16.28 -11.99
C ILE A 38 -4.35 -16.49 -13.25
N ARG A 39 -4.46 -15.59 -14.24
CA ARG A 39 -3.69 -15.66 -15.49
C ARG A 39 -2.18 -15.68 -15.24
N TRP A 40 -1.71 -14.86 -14.30
CA TRP A 40 -0.29 -14.77 -13.94
C TRP A 40 0.11 -15.74 -12.82
N ARG A 41 -0.75 -16.71 -12.48
CA ARG A 41 -0.53 -17.77 -11.48
C ARG A 41 -0.21 -17.25 -10.06
N GLY A 42 -0.77 -16.10 -9.70
CA GLY A 42 -0.67 -15.49 -8.38
C GLY A 42 -0.31 -14.01 -8.42
N ALA A 43 0.06 -13.48 -7.25
CA ALA A 43 0.53 -12.11 -7.06
C ALA A 43 1.96 -11.96 -7.60
N PHE A 44 2.10 -11.91 -8.92
CA PHE A 44 3.39 -11.80 -9.61
C PHE A 44 4.18 -10.56 -9.18
N ASN A 45 3.50 -9.45 -8.84
CA ASN A 45 4.12 -8.22 -8.33
C ASN A 45 4.13 -8.14 -6.79
N GLY A 46 3.89 -9.27 -6.11
CA GLY A 46 3.90 -9.39 -4.66
C GLY A 46 2.94 -8.40 -3.99
N GLY A 47 3.49 -7.55 -3.12
CA GLY A 47 2.72 -6.65 -2.27
C GLY A 47 1.76 -5.72 -3.02
N SER A 48 2.10 -5.24 -4.23
CA SER A 48 1.20 -4.34 -4.97
C SER A 48 -0.10 -5.03 -5.43
N ASP A 49 0.00 -6.31 -5.81
CA ASP A 49 -1.14 -7.10 -6.25
C ASP A 49 -2.08 -7.39 -5.08
N PHE A 50 -1.51 -7.69 -3.89
CA PHE A 50 -2.27 -7.84 -2.66
C PHE A 50 -2.95 -6.53 -2.22
N MET A 51 -2.23 -5.41 -2.21
CA MET A 51 -2.81 -4.12 -1.80
C MET A 51 -3.90 -3.65 -2.77
N THR A 52 -3.76 -3.92 -4.07
CA THR A 52 -4.82 -3.65 -5.05
C THR A 52 -6.08 -4.47 -4.72
N LEU A 53 -5.92 -5.76 -4.37
CA LEU A 53 -7.06 -6.57 -3.92
C LEU A 53 -7.65 -6.06 -2.61
N VAL A 54 -6.85 -5.63 -1.64
CA VAL A 54 -7.35 -5.05 -0.39
C VAL A 54 -8.24 -3.85 -0.67
N VAL A 55 -7.81 -2.91 -1.51
CA VAL A 55 -8.60 -1.73 -1.87
C VAL A 55 -9.90 -2.15 -2.57
N LEU A 56 -9.82 -2.98 -3.62
CA LEU A 56 -11.00 -3.41 -4.36
C LEU A 56 -11.97 -4.23 -3.51
N THR A 57 -11.47 -5.02 -2.57
CA THR A 57 -12.30 -5.78 -1.62
C THR A 57 -13.01 -4.83 -0.66
N GLY A 58 -12.30 -3.85 -0.09
CA GLY A 58 -12.92 -2.86 0.79
C GLY A 58 -13.99 -2.04 0.09
N LEU A 59 -13.74 -1.62 -1.16
CA LEU A 59 -14.75 -0.94 -1.98
C LEU A 59 -15.94 -1.86 -2.29
N LEU A 60 -15.71 -3.15 -2.57
CA LEU A 60 -16.78 -4.10 -2.81
C LEU A 60 -17.63 -4.33 -1.56
N ILE A 61 -17.01 -4.46 -0.39
CA ILE A 61 -17.69 -4.49 0.91
C ILE A 61 -18.55 -3.23 1.07
N ALA A 62 -17.99 -2.06 0.77
CA ALA A 62 -18.71 -0.80 0.89
C ALA A 62 -19.97 -0.78 0.01
N GLN A 63 -19.88 -1.22 -1.25
CA GLN A 63 -21.04 -1.26 -2.14
C GLN A 63 -22.09 -2.28 -1.68
N ILE A 64 -21.69 -3.53 -1.41
CA ILE A 64 -22.62 -4.59 -1.01
C ILE A 64 -23.34 -4.23 0.29
N VAL A 65 -22.61 -3.76 1.30
CA VAL A 65 -23.20 -3.39 2.59
C VAL A 65 -24.04 -2.12 2.47
N SER A 66 -23.69 -1.18 1.59
CA SER A 66 -24.53 -0.02 1.30
C SER A 66 -25.89 -0.43 0.76
N ASP A 67 -25.93 -1.38 -0.17
CA ASP A 67 -27.17 -1.89 -0.77
C ASP A 67 -28.03 -2.68 0.22
N LEU A 68 -27.40 -3.41 1.15
CA LEU A 68 -28.11 -4.29 2.10
C LEU A 68 -28.51 -3.61 3.42
N ALA A 69 -27.69 -2.67 3.90
CA ALA A 69 -27.79 -2.14 5.27
C ALA A 69 -27.61 -0.61 5.35
N GLY A 70 -27.48 0.07 4.21
CA GLY A 70 -27.42 1.52 4.11
C GLY A 70 -25.99 2.07 3.95
N PRO A 71 -25.86 3.23 3.29
CA PRO A 71 -24.58 3.75 2.81
C PRO A 71 -23.57 4.07 3.91
N ASP A 72 -24.02 4.57 5.08
CA ASP A 72 -23.13 4.89 6.20
C ASP A 72 -22.37 3.65 6.70
N LEU A 73 -23.10 2.57 6.99
CA LEU A 73 -22.50 1.32 7.46
C LEU A 73 -21.60 0.70 6.38
N GLY A 74 -22.00 0.80 5.10
CA GLY A 74 -21.21 0.29 3.99
C GLY A 74 -19.84 0.93 3.91
N TRP A 75 -19.78 2.26 3.80
CA TRP A 75 -18.50 2.97 3.74
C TRP A 75 -17.65 2.79 4.99
N ARG A 76 -18.27 2.79 6.18
CA ARG A 76 -17.60 2.45 7.44
C ARG A 76 -16.92 1.08 7.38
N ALA A 77 -17.65 0.04 6.97
CA ALA A 77 -17.12 -1.31 6.88
C ALA A 77 -15.97 -1.42 5.85
N GLY A 78 -16.17 -0.85 4.65
CA GLY A 78 -15.17 -0.89 3.59
C GLY A 78 -13.88 -0.16 3.93
N PHE A 79 -13.98 1.06 4.50
CA PHE A 79 -12.80 1.83 4.90
C PHE A 79 -12.08 1.20 6.10
N TRP A 80 -12.80 0.71 7.12
CA TRP A 80 -12.15 0.00 8.22
C TRP A 80 -11.43 -1.27 7.77
N TYR A 81 -11.99 -2.01 6.80
CA TYR A 81 -11.31 -3.15 6.19
C TYR A 81 -9.96 -2.73 5.56
N ILE A 82 -9.95 -1.70 4.71
CA ILE A 82 -8.74 -1.20 4.05
C ILE A 82 -7.72 -0.71 5.10
N THR A 83 -8.19 0.03 6.10
CA THR A 83 -7.37 0.60 7.16
C THR A 83 -6.71 -0.48 7.99
N ILE A 84 -7.46 -1.46 8.49
CA ILE A 84 -6.92 -2.56 9.30
C ILE A 84 -5.88 -3.36 8.53
N GLN A 85 -6.17 -3.70 7.26
CA GLN A 85 -5.21 -4.42 6.42
C GLN A 85 -3.93 -3.62 6.20
N SER A 86 -4.05 -2.31 5.92
CA SER A 86 -2.89 -1.43 5.67
C SER A 86 -2.04 -1.24 6.92
N ILE A 87 -2.65 -0.89 8.05
CA ILE A 87 -1.96 -0.71 9.34
C ILE A 87 -1.28 -2.00 9.79
N THR A 88 -1.96 -3.14 9.66
CA THR A 88 -1.37 -4.45 9.97
C THR A 88 -0.18 -4.75 9.07
N SER A 89 -0.28 -4.44 7.77
CA SER A 89 0.83 -4.67 6.83
C SER A 89 2.08 -3.87 7.20
N TYR A 90 1.94 -2.58 7.54
CA TYR A 90 3.06 -1.78 8.05
C TYR A 90 3.59 -2.34 9.37
N PHE A 91 2.73 -2.60 10.34
CA PHE A 91 3.14 -3.10 11.65
C PHE A 91 3.90 -4.42 11.56
N MET A 92 3.41 -5.36 10.75
CA MET A 92 4.07 -6.66 10.53
C MET A 92 5.40 -6.50 9.80
N SER A 93 5.47 -5.62 8.80
CA SER A 93 6.71 -5.26 8.11
C SER A 93 7.77 -4.75 9.10
N GLY A 94 7.41 -3.80 9.96
CA GLY A 94 8.29 -3.25 11.00
C GLY A 94 8.70 -4.31 12.03
N SER A 95 7.75 -5.12 12.49
CA SER A 95 8.00 -6.17 13.48
C SER A 95 8.98 -7.22 12.96
N VAL A 96 8.85 -7.66 11.71
CA VAL A 96 9.81 -8.57 11.09
C VAL A 96 11.20 -7.93 11.01
N LYS A 97 11.30 -6.66 10.60
CA LYS A 97 12.59 -5.95 10.57
C LYS A 97 13.20 -5.77 11.96
N LEU A 98 12.39 -5.54 12.99
CA LEU A 98 12.84 -5.45 14.37
C LEU A 98 13.47 -6.76 14.85
N LEU A 99 12.85 -7.89 14.54
CA LEU A 99 13.32 -9.22 14.98
C LEU A 99 14.61 -9.67 14.26
N ARG A 100 14.83 -9.20 13.03
CA ARG A 100 15.97 -9.59 12.17
C ARG A 100 17.21 -8.72 12.45
N ARG A 101 18.35 -9.35 12.78
CA ARG A 101 19.59 -8.64 13.16
C ARG A 101 20.16 -7.81 12.02
N GLU A 102 20.07 -8.32 10.80
CA GLU A 102 20.52 -7.70 9.55
C GLU A 102 19.79 -6.38 9.24
N TRP A 103 18.55 -6.22 9.70
CA TRP A 103 17.86 -4.94 9.62
C TRP A 103 18.34 -3.99 10.70
N ARG A 104 18.41 -4.46 11.96
CA ARG A 104 18.87 -3.65 13.10
C ARG A 104 20.31 -3.13 12.98
N ASN A 105 21.20 -3.84 12.30
CA ASN A 105 22.58 -3.40 12.08
C ASN A 105 22.79 -2.66 10.74
N GLY A 106 21.72 -2.40 9.97
CA GLY A 106 21.78 -1.69 8.70
C GLY A 106 22.26 -2.52 7.50
N HIS A 107 22.68 -3.77 7.68
CA HIS A 107 23.23 -4.59 6.60
C HIS A 107 22.20 -4.86 5.49
N ALA A 108 20.95 -5.20 5.87
CA ALA A 108 19.86 -5.42 4.94
C ALA A 108 19.62 -4.19 4.04
N MET A 109 19.64 -2.98 4.60
CA MET A 109 19.49 -1.74 3.83
C MET A 109 20.52 -1.64 2.70
N THR A 110 21.79 -1.92 3.00
CA THR A 110 22.85 -1.87 1.99
C THR A 110 22.70 -2.94 0.91
N ILE A 111 22.20 -4.14 1.25
CA ILE A 111 21.88 -5.19 0.28
C ILE A 111 20.79 -4.70 -0.68
N PHE A 112 19.69 -4.15 -0.15
CA PHE A 112 18.60 -3.62 -0.97
C PHE A 112 19.07 -2.50 -1.89
N LEU A 113 19.79 -1.52 -1.36
CA LEU A 113 20.29 -0.40 -2.17
C LEU A 113 21.30 -0.83 -3.24
N ASN A 114 22.07 -1.90 -3.00
CA ASN A 114 22.96 -2.44 -4.03
C ASN A 114 22.20 -3.16 -5.15
N ALA A 115 21.03 -3.71 -4.85
CA ALA A 115 20.14 -4.37 -5.82
C ALA A 115 19.13 -3.41 -6.47
N ALA A 116 19.14 -2.13 -6.11
CA ALA A 116 18.31 -1.09 -6.73
C ALA A 116 18.67 -0.92 -8.21
N ILE A 117 17.75 -0.33 -9.00
CA ILE A 117 17.93 -0.07 -10.44
C ILE A 117 19.14 0.82 -10.71
N HIS A 118 19.42 1.75 -9.79
CA HIS A 118 20.58 2.64 -9.85
C HIS A 118 21.77 2.12 -9.02
N GLY A 119 21.69 0.90 -8.51
CA GLY A 119 22.76 0.24 -7.78
C GLY A 119 23.84 -0.35 -8.69
N PRO A 120 24.96 -0.82 -8.13
CA PRO A 120 25.29 -0.78 -6.71
C PRO A 120 25.72 0.62 -6.24
N LEU A 121 25.64 0.87 -4.93
CA LEU A 121 26.15 2.13 -4.37
C LEU A 121 27.65 2.26 -4.66
N SER A 122 28.13 3.48 -4.97
CA SER A 122 29.58 3.73 -5.11
C SER A 122 30.33 3.40 -3.81
N LYS A 123 31.63 3.08 -3.91
CA LYS A 123 32.44 2.65 -2.75
C LYS A 123 32.54 3.73 -1.65
N ASP A 124 32.49 5.00 -2.04
CA ASP A 124 32.60 6.15 -1.14
C ASP A 124 31.23 6.70 -0.71
N HIS A 125 30.13 6.04 -1.11
CA HIS A 125 28.78 6.48 -0.78
C HIS A 125 28.54 6.49 0.74
N TRP A 126 27.94 7.56 1.27
CA TRP A 126 27.76 7.71 2.72
C TRP A 126 26.94 6.60 3.37
N LEU A 127 25.93 6.06 2.66
CA LEU A 127 25.14 4.91 3.12
C LEU A 127 25.95 3.60 3.27
N ARG A 128 27.23 3.58 2.86
CA ARG A 128 28.14 2.48 3.21
C ARG A 128 28.70 2.58 4.63
N LYS A 129 28.57 3.74 5.30
CA LYS A 129 28.90 3.88 6.72
C LYS A 129 27.90 3.05 7.55
N PRO A 130 28.34 2.05 8.33
CA PRO A 130 27.42 1.13 9.01
C PRO A 130 26.40 1.82 9.92
N TRP A 131 26.83 2.86 10.64
CA TRP A 131 25.95 3.62 11.54
C TRP A 131 24.85 4.37 10.79
N LEU A 132 25.13 4.87 9.58
CA LEU A 132 24.15 5.62 8.79
C LEU A 132 23.12 4.68 8.16
N ALA A 133 23.58 3.52 7.66
CA ALA A 133 22.68 2.46 7.20
C ALA A 133 21.79 1.93 8.33
N ALA A 134 22.36 1.74 9.52
CA ALA A 134 21.60 1.32 10.70
C ALA A 134 20.58 2.38 11.13
N LEU A 135 20.94 3.67 11.14
CA LEU A 135 20.02 4.76 11.44
C LEU A 135 18.84 4.77 10.46
N GLY A 136 19.10 4.64 9.16
CA GLY A 136 18.06 4.53 8.13
C GLY A 136 17.15 3.31 8.34
N SER A 137 17.72 2.14 8.64
CA SER A 137 16.94 0.95 8.98
C SER A 137 16.05 1.16 10.21
N TRP A 138 16.58 1.73 11.29
CA TRP A 138 15.83 1.97 12.52
C TRP A 138 14.73 3.00 12.34
N ALA A 139 14.94 4.03 11.52
CA ALA A 139 13.89 4.97 11.16
C ALA A 139 12.68 4.25 10.55
N PHE A 140 12.91 3.31 9.61
CA PHE A 140 11.83 2.50 9.04
C PHE A 140 11.21 1.53 10.05
N ILE A 141 12.01 0.82 10.84
CA ILE A 141 11.52 -0.12 11.85
C ILE A 141 10.56 0.58 12.82
N VAL A 142 11.01 1.70 13.41
CA VAL A 142 10.22 2.42 14.39
C VAL A 142 8.96 2.97 13.74
N TRP A 143 9.08 3.65 12.60
CA TRP A 143 7.92 4.21 11.91
C TRP A 143 6.87 3.15 11.53
N GLU A 144 7.28 2.00 11.00
CA GLU A 144 6.39 0.90 10.65
C GLU A 144 5.75 0.27 11.90
N CYS A 145 6.51 0.04 12.98
CA CYS A 145 5.98 -0.46 14.25
C CYS A 145 5.00 0.50 14.94
N LEU A 146 5.15 1.80 14.73
CA LEU A 146 4.24 2.82 15.26
C LEU A 146 3.01 3.05 14.38
N ALA A 147 2.84 2.32 13.26
CA ALA A 147 1.70 2.47 12.38
C ALA A 147 0.32 2.47 13.09
N PRO A 148 0.04 1.60 14.09
CA PRO A 148 -1.24 1.66 14.81
C PRO A 148 -1.53 3.00 15.49
N LEU A 149 -0.49 3.74 15.91
CA LEU A 149 -0.66 5.05 16.53
C LEU A 149 -1.16 6.12 15.55
N ALA A 150 -1.05 5.88 14.24
CA ALA A 150 -1.64 6.74 13.22
C ALA A 150 -3.16 6.87 13.37
N LEU A 151 -3.82 5.88 13.98
CA LEU A 151 -5.27 5.88 14.18
C LEU A 151 -5.73 6.68 15.41
N LEU A 152 -4.81 7.19 16.23
CA LEU A 152 -5.20 7.95 17.43
C LEU A 152 -5.74 9.35 17.11
N ASP A 153 -5.39 9.91 15.95
CA ASP A 153 -5.81 11.25 15.52
C ASP A 153 -5.62 11.40 14.00
N ALA A 154 -6.55 12.12 13.34
CA ALA A 154 -6.50 12.32 11.89
C ALA A 154 -5.22 13.03 11.40
N ARG A 155 -4.63 13.92 12.20
CA ARG A 155 -3.36 14.62 11.86
C ARG A 155 -2.20 13.64 11.92
N LEU A 156 -2.19 12.72 12.88
CA LEU A 156 -1.21 11.63 12.94
C LEU A 156 -1.33 10.72 11.72
N ALA A 157 -2.56 10.37 11.32
CA ALA A 157 -2.80 9.61 10.10
C ALA A 157 -2.30 10.31 8.84
N VAL A 158 -2.52 11.63 8.72
CA VAL A 158 -2.00 12.43 7.59
C VAL A 158 -0.48 12.42 7.57
N VAL A 159 0.18 12.69 8.71
CA VAL A 159 1.65 12.67 8.79
C VAL A 159 2.19 11.28 8.44
N PHE A 160 1.59 10.22 8.98
CA PHE A 160 1.95 8.85 8.65
C PHE A 160 1.82 8.56 7.15
N CYS A 161 0.69 8.93 6.53
CA CYS A 161 0.45 8.72 5.11
C CYS A 161 1.38 9.55 4.22
N LEU A 162 1.76 10.76 4.62
CA LEU A 162 2.74 11.57 3.87
C LEU A 162 4.13 10.94 3.89
N ILE A 163 4.59 10.45 5.05
CA ILE A 163 5.85 9.70 5.15
C ILE A 163 5.78 8.42 4.31
N ALA A 164 4.65 7.71 4.38
CA ALA A 164 4.41 6.51 3.56
C ALA A 164 4.46 6.83 2.06
N ALA A 165 3.86 7.95 1.62
CA ALA A 165 3.88 8.38 0.22
C ALA A 165 5.32 8.56 -0.26
N VAL A 166 6.15 9.26 0.52
CA VAL A 166 7.57 9.46 0.21
C VAL A 166 8.30 8.13 0.16
N PHE A 167 8.11 7.26 1.16
CA PHE A 167 8.72 5.94 1.19
C PHE A 167 8.36 5.12 -0.05
N HIS A 168 7.08 5.01 -0.39
CA HIS A 168 6.63 4.24 -1.56
C HIS A 168 7.08 4.86 -2.88
N PHE A 169 7.20 6.19 -2.94
CA PHE A 169 7.78 6.87 -4.09
C PHE A 169 9.26 6.54 -4.26
N LEU A 170 10.04 6.52 -3.17
CA LEU A 170 11.44 6.10 -3.22
C LEU A 170 11.56 4.63 -3.64
N VAL A 171 10.67 3.76 -3.17
CA VAL A 171 10.60 2.36 -3.62
C VAL A 171 10.31 2.28 -5.12
N PHE A 172 9.32 3.06 -5.59
CA PHE A 172 9.02 3.20 -7.01
C PHE A 172 10.23 3.63 -7.83
N TRP A 173 10.90 4.70 -7.40
CA TRP A 173 12.00 5.33 -8.14
C TRP A 173 13.24 4.43 -8.17
N PHE A 174 13.68 3.94 -7.01
CA PHE A 174 14.94 3.21 -6.90
C PHE A 174 14.81 1.72 -7.23
N PHE A 175 13.62 1.12 -7.09
CA PHE A 175 13.43 -0.33 -7.32
C PHE A 175 12.49 -0.64 -8.50
N GLY A 176 11.95 0.38 -9.18
CA GLY A 176 11.09 0.23 -10.37
C GLY A 176 9.78 -0.49 -10.10
N LEU A 177 9.33 -0.51 -8.85
CA LEU A 177 8.06 -1.15 -8.46
C LEU A 177 6.88 -0.23 -8.80
N ASN A 178 6.65 -0.04 -10.11
CA ASN A 178 5.74 0.96 -10.66
C ASN A 178 4.32 0.93 -10.07
N ARG A 179 3.75 -0.26 -9.91
CA ARG A 179 2.38 -0.44 -9.37
C ARG A 179 2.31 -0.30 -7.86
N PHE A 180 3.43 -0.52 -7.17
CA PHE A 180 3.49 -0.55 -5.71
C PHE A 180 3.09 0.80 -5.14
N PHE A 181 3.67 1.89 -5.64
CA PHE A 181 3.33 3.24 -5.21
C PHE A 181 1.82 3.52 -5.28
N TRP A 182 1.20 3.29 -6.45
CA TRP A 182 -0.22 3.57 -6.64
C TRP A 182 -1.13 2.69 -5.81
N ALA A 183 -0.80 1.40 -5.67
CA ALA A 183 -1.59 0.46 -4.86
C ALA A 183 -1.62 0.87 -3.37
N TRP A 184 -0.51 1.38 -2.84
CA TRP A 184 -0.46 1.88 -1.46
C TRP A 184 -1.11 3.25 -1.30
N MET A 185 -0.88 4.19 -2.22
CA MET A 185 -1.52 5.51 -2.18
C MET A 185 -3.05 5.41 -2.13
N ALA A 186 -3.62 4.41 -2.82
CA ALA A 186 -5.05 4.17 -2.83
C ALA A 186 -5.65 3.78 -1.46
N THR A 187 -4.83 3.39 -0.46
CA THR A 187 -5.34 3.05 0.88
C THR A 187 -5.39 4.25 1.84
N PHE A 188 -4.63 5.31 1.56
CA PHE A 188 -4.44 6.42 2.51
C PHE A 188 -5.72 7.19 2.83
N PRO A 189 -6.63 7.46 1.86
CA PRO A 189 -7.89 8.11 2.18
C PRO A 189 -8.70 7.35 3.23
N ALA A 190 -8.72 6.01 3.18
CA ALA A 190 -9.42 5.19 4.17
C ALA A 190 -8.79 5.29 5.56
N ILE A 191 -7.44 5.28 5.64
CA ILE A 191 -6.71 5.42 6.92
C ILE A 191 -7.02 6.77 7.58
N ILE A 192 -6.89 7.85 6.81
CA ILE A 192 -7.14 9.22 7.30
C ILE A 192 -8.59 9.37 7.73
N TRP A 193 -9.52 8.87 6.91
CA TRP A 193 -10.94 8.93 7.23
C TRP A 193 -11.28 8.19 8.52
N CYS A 194 -10.80 6.94 8.68
CA CYS A 194 -11.03 6.12 9.88
C CYS A 194 -10.45 6.77 11.15
N ALA A 195 -9.24 7.33 11.07
CA ALA A 195 -8.63 8.04 12.19
C ALA A 195 -9.41 9.31 12.59
N GLY A 196 -10.15 9.92 11.67
CA GLY A 196 -11.06 11.03 11.96
C GLY A 196 -12.45 10.62 12.48
N GLN A 197 -12.72 9.32 12.62
CA GLN A 197 -13.98 8.80 13.19
C GLN A 197 -13.86 8.39 14.67
N ILE A 198 -12.65 8.48 15.25
CA ILE A 198 -12.37 8.19 16.66
C ILE A 198 -12.45 9.49 17.45
#